data_AF-A0A519M6N0-F1
#
_entry.id   AF-A0A519M6N0-F1
#
_cell.length_a   1.000
_cell.length_b   1.000
_cell.length_c   1.000
_cell.angle_alpha   90.00
_cell.angle_beta   90.00
_cell.angle_gamma   90.00
#
_symmetry.space_group_name_H-M   'P 1'
#
loop_
_entity.id
_entity.type
_entity.pdbx_description
1 polymer ?
#
loop_
_entity_poly.entity_id
_entity_poly.type
_entity_poly.pdbx_seq_one_letter_code
_entity_poly.pdbx_strand_id
1 'polypeptide(L)'
;YINKQTNEKITSTEWHNLVVRNKAAEICEKYLTKGDKIYVEGRIKSRQWQAEDGSTKYTTEIQVTEFTFLTTKKEFENAKQGTPAMVNEPKNSFEPQGLPPQHDDLPF
;
A
#
# COMPACT_ATOMS: atom_id res chain seq x y z
N TYR A 1 16.38 -0.02 6.84
CA TYR A 1 17.78 0.17 7.26
C TYR A 1 18.56 -1.12 7.02
N ILE A 2 19.89 -1.08 6.84
CA ILE A 2 20.69 -2.29 6.70
C ILE A 2 21.07 -2.75 8.12
N ASN A 3 20.74 -3.99 8.47
CA ASN A 3 21.18 -4.58 9.72
C ASN A 3 22.69 -4.78 9.67
N LYS A 4 23.44 -4.13 10.57
CA LYS A 4 24.91 -4.20 10.60
C LYS A 4 25.44 -5.59 11.01
N GLN A 5 24.64 -6.43 11.64
CA GLN A 5 25.03 -7.78 12.04
C GLN A 5 24.74 -8.82 10.96
N THR A 6 23.62 -8.70 10.25
CA THR A 6 23.21 -9.71 9.24
C THR A 6 23.42 -9.26 7.80
N ASN A 7 23.83 -8.00 7.56
CA ASN A 7 23.94 -7.37 6.23
C ASN A 7 22.65 -7.40 5.40
N GLU A 8 21.51 -7.67 6.03
CA GLU A 8 20.22 -7.72 5.34
C GLU A 8 19.55 -6.34 5.29
N LYS A 9 18.83 -6.09 4.19
CA LYS A 9 17.98 -4.91 4.04
C LYS A 9 16.67 -5.12 4.81
N ILE A 10 16.53 -4.41 5.94
CA ILE A 10 15.30 -4.41 6.73
C ILE A 10 14.40 -3.25 6.27
N THR A 11 13.13 -3.57 6.01
CA THR A 11 12.08 -2.59 5.76
C THR A 11 11.33 -2.33 7.08
N SER A 12 11.26 -1.06 7.49
CA SER A 12 10.47 -0.64 8.66
C SER A 12 9.27 0.14 8.17
N THR A 13 8.07 -0.33 8.50
CA THR A 13 6.81 0.33 8.16
C THR A 13 6.15 0.78 9.44
N GLU A 14 5.83 2.06 9.53
CA GLU A 14 5.16 2.67 10.68
C GLU A 14 3.75 3.10 10.31
N TRP A 15 2.79 2.82 11.21
CA TRP A 15 1.39 3.18 11.03
C TRP A 15 1.05 4.34 11.96
N HIS A 16 0.52 5.41 11.38
CA HIS A 16 0.21 6.64 12.09
C HIS A 16 -1.30 6.89 12.08
N ASN A 17 -1.88 7.20 13.26
CA ASN A 17 -3.28 7.58 13.37
C ASN A 17 -3.44 9.09 13.15
N LEU A 18 -3.99 9.48 12.00
CA LEU A 18 -4.22 10.87 11.65
C LEU A 18 -5.68 11.27 11.92
N VAL A 19 -5.88 12.42 12.55
CA VAL A 19 -7.21 12.98 12.83
C VAL A 19 -7.34 14.32 12.13
N VAL A 20 -8.19 14.35 11.11
CA VAL A 20 -8.54 15.54 10.31
C VAL A 20 -9.95 15.97 10.69
N ARG A 21 -10.21 17.29 10.80
CA ARG A 21 -11.53 17.83 11.16
C ARG A 21 -11.97 18.95 10.21
N ASN A 22 -13.25 19.33 10.31
CA ASN A 22 -13.86 20.44 9.56
C ASN A 22 -13.75 20.24 8.03
N LYS A 23 -13.62 21.34 7.28
CA LYS A 23 -13.52 21.36 5.82
C LYS A 23 -12.40 20.48 5.25
N ALA A 24 -11.31 20.31 6.00
CA ALA A 24 -10.22 19.42 5.61
C ALA A 24 -10.68 17.96 5.48
N ALA A 25 -11.60 17.50 6.33
CA ALA A 25 -12.15 16.15 6.26
C ALA A 25 -12.97 15.93 4.97
N GLU A 26 -13.79 16.91 4.57
CA GLU A 26 -14.56 16.85 3.32
C GLU A 26 -13.68 16.80 2.08
N ILE A 27 -12.53 17.50 2.11
CA ILE A 27 -11.56 17.48 1.01
C ILE A 27 -10.87 16.11 0.98
N CYS A 28 -10.45 15.57 2.12
CA CYS A 28 -9.89 14.23 2.21
C CYS A 28 -10.86 13.16 1.68
N GLU A 29 -12.14 13.23 2.03
CA GLU A 29 -13.15 12.29 1.53
C GLU A 29 -13.30 12.33 0.00
N LYS A 30 -13.26 13.52 -0.60
CA LYS A 30 -13.47 13.68 -2.04
C LYS A 30 -12.26 13.32 -2.89
N TYR A 31 -11.05 13.49 -2.35
CA TYR A 31 -9.82 13.45 -3.15
C TYR A 31 -8.82 12.39 -2.70
N LEU A 32 -8.97 11.78 -1.52
CA LEU A 32 -8.11 10.68 -1.08
C LEU A 32 -8.71 9.33 -1.38
N THR A 33 -7.85 8.48 -1.93
CA THR A 33 -8.06 7.07 -2.14
C THR A 33 -6.92 6.27 -1.51
N LYS A 34 -7.13 4.96 -1.35
CA LYS A 34 -6.09 4.09 -0.80
C LYS A 34 -4.86 4.08 -1.72
N GLY A 35 -3.71 4.40 -1.15
CA GLY A 35 -2.43 4.44 -1.87
C GLY A 35 -1.95 5.83 -2.23
N ASP A 36 -2.79 6.86 -2.06
CA ASP A 36 -2.39 8.24 -2.28
C ASP A 36 -1.28 8.67 -1.31
N LYS A 37 -0.30 9.37 -1.87
CA LYS A 37 0.81 9.94 -1.10
C LYS A 37 0.39 11.32 -0.62
N ILE A 38 0.55 11.55 0.67
CA ILE A 38 0.21 12.83 1.31
C ILE A 38 1.36 13.32 2.17
N TYR A 39 1.53 14.64 2.15
CA TYR A 39 2.26 15.36 3.18
C TYR A 39 1.27 15.81 4.25
N VAL A 40 1.66 15.71 5.51
CA VAL A 40 0.81 16.01 6.66
C VAL A 40 1.64 16.75 7.69
N GLU A 41 1.14 17.91 8.13
CA GLU A 41 1.67 18.67 9.26
C GLU A 41 0.62 18.77 10.36
N GLY A 42 1.04 18.63 11.61
CA GLY A 42 0.12 18.67 12.73
C GLY A 42 0.81 18.59 14.07
N ARG A 43 -0.01 18.39 15.11
CA ARG A 43 0.46 18.21 16.49
C ARG A 43 0.19 16.80 16.98
N ILE A 44 1.13 16.24 17.72
CA ILE A 44 0.95 14.95 18.40
C ILE A 44 0.09 15.20 19.65
N LYS A 45 -0.97 14.40 19.80
CA LYS A 45 -1.84 14.42 20.97
C LYS A 45 -1.98 13.01 21.51
N SER A 46 -1.59 12.84 22.76
CA SER A 46 -1.84 11.60 23.51
C SER A 46 -3.11 11.78 24.32
N ARG A 47 -4.03 10.82 24.24
CA ARG A 47 -5.22 10.76 25.10
C ARG A 47 -5.26 9.46 25.89
N GLN A 48 -5.77 9.57 27.09
CA GLN A 48 -6.05 8.45 27.97
C GLN A 48 -7.55 8.18 27.97
N TRP A 49 -7.94 6.92 27.91
CA TRP A 49 -9.34 6.50 28.05
C TRP A 49 -9.41 5.18 28.82
N GLN A 50 -10.55 4.94 29.49
CA GLN A 50 -10.83 3.69 30.19
C GLN A 50 -11.59 2.77 29.25
N ALA A 51 -11.07 1.57 29.06
CA ALA A 51 -11.78 0.52 28.35
C ALA A 51 -12.82 -0.16 29.26
N GLU A 52 -13.77 -0.89 28.68
CA GLU A 52 -14.86 -1.56 29.41
C GLU A 52 -14.35 -2.60 30.43
N ASP A 53 -13.13 -3.11 30.23
CA ASP A 53 -12.42 -3.99 31.16
C ASP A 53 -11.82 -3.25 32.37
N GLY A 54 -12.03 -1.93 32.48
CA GLY A 54 -11.46 -1.07 33.53
C GLY A 54 -9.99 -0.72 33.30
N SER A 55 -9.36 -1.17 32.21
CA SER A 55 -7.96 -0.88 31.92
C SER A 55 -7.80 0.53 31.34
N THR A 56 -6.73 1.21 31.75
CA THR A 56 -6.36 2.52 31.20
C THR A 56 -5.55 2.33 29.92
N LYS A 57 -6.07 2.82 28.80
CA LYS A 57 -5.40 2.78 27.49
C LYS A 57 -4.90 4.17 27.10
N TYR A 58 -3.75 4.19 26.43
CA TYR A 58 -3.16 5.39 25.85
C TYR A 58 -3.25 5.29 24.33
N THR A 59 -3.66 6.37 23.69
CA THR A 59 -3.68 6.45 22.22
C THR A 59 -3.00 7.73 21.80
N THR A 60 -1.99 7.60 20.95
CA THR A 60 -1.29 8.72 20.33
C THR A 60 -1.87 8.95 18.94
N GLU A 61 -2.35 10.17 18.71
CA GLU A 61 -2.99 10.59 17.47
C GLU A 61 -2.30 11.87 16.98
N ILE A 62 -2.19 12.03 15.66
CA ILE A 62 -1.68 13.26 15.06
C ILE A 62 -2.88 14.09 14.61
N GLN A 63 -3.06 15.25 15.24
CA GLN A 63 -4.10 16.21 14.89
C GLN A 63 -3.57 17.06 13.74
N VAL A 64 -4.14 16.86 12.55
CA VAL A 64 -3.67 17.50 11.31
C VAL A 64 -4.08 18.97 11.29
N THR A 65 -3.10 19.85 11.06
CA THR A 65 -3.31 21.29 10.85
C THR A 65 -3.33 21.61 9.36
N GLU A 66 -2.38 21.04 8.60
CA GLU A 66 -2.23 21.25 7.17
C GLU A 66 -1.85 19.94 6.48
N PHE A 67 -2.28 19.76 5.24
CA PHE A 67 -1.92 18.60 4.43
C PHE A 67 -1.86 18.97 2.96
N THR A 68 -1.01 18.26 2.21
CA THR A 68 -0.81 18.47 0.78
C THR A 68 -0.81 17.14 0.06
N PHE A 69 -1.57 17.04 -1.03
CA PHE A 69 -1.58 15.87 -1.89
C PHE A 69 -0.28 15.80 -2.72
N LEU A 70 0.41 14.66 -2.66
CA LEU A 70 1.63 14.41 -3.40
C LEU A 70 1.41 13.45 -4.58
N THR A 71 0.18 12.96 -4.78
CA THR A 71 -0.14 12.06 -5.89
C THR A 71 0.15 12.75 -7.23
N THR A 72 1.02 12.13 -8.02
CA THR A 72 1.33 12.63 -9.36
C THR A 72 0.20 12.24 -10.32
N LYS A 73 -0.24 13.16 -11.18
CA LYS A 73 -1.33 12.94 -12.15
C LYS A 73 -1.17 11.67 -13.01
N LYS A 74 0.06 11.16 -13.15
CA LYS A 74 0.39 9.95 -13.94
C LYS A 74 -0.06 8.65 -13.26
N GLU A 75 -0.18 8.62 -11.93
CA GLU A 75 -0.61 7.43 -11.17
C GLU A 75 -2.16 7.32 -11.15
N PHE A 76 -2.87 8.45 -11.19
CA PHE A 76 -4.33 8.52 -11.26
C PHE A 76 -4.91 7.92 -12.56
N GLU A 77 -4.20 8.08 -13.68
CA GLU A 77 -4.59 7.50 -14.97
C GLU A 77 -4.36 5.98 -15.01
N ASN A 78 -3.36 5.47 -14.29
CA ASN A 78 -3.10 4.03 -14.20
C ASN A 78 -4.10 3.32 -13.27
N ALA A 79 -4.54 3.98 -12.19
CA ALA A 79 -5.56 3.47 -11.27
C ALA A 79 -6.97 3.35 -11.90
N LYS A 80 -7.27 4.13 -12.95
CA LYS A 80 -8.53 4.00 -13.73
C LYS A 80 -8.52 2.86 -14.74
N GLN A 81 -7.37 2.25 -15.02
CA GLN A 81 -7.23 1.08 -15.91
C GLN A 81 -7.22 -0.25 -15.14
N GLY A 82 -7.68 -0.28 -13.89
CA GLY A 82 -7.93 -1.51 -13.14
C GLY A 82 -9.29 -2.13 -13.45
N THR A 83 -9.64 -2.33 -14.72
CA THR A 83 -10.71 -3.28 -15.08
C THR A 83 -10.08 -4.67 -15.02
N PRO A 84 -10.65 -5.68 -14.30
CA PRO A 84 -10.23 -7.05 -14.50
C PRO A 84 -10.66 -7.44 -15.91
N ALA A 85 -9.75 -7.30 -16.87
CA ALA A 85 -9.89 -7.98 -18.15
C ALA A 85 -9.82 -9.47 -17.84
N MET A 86 -11.00 -10.11 -17.78
CA MET A 86 -11.10 -11.55 -18.00
C MET A 86 -10.36 -11.83 -19.31
N VAL A 87 -9.20 -12.47 -19.20
CA VAL A 87 -8.52 -13.07 -20.35
C VAL A 87 -9.41 -14.21 -20.82
N ASN A 88 -10.37 -13.90 -21.70
CA ASN A 88 -10.96 -14.90 -22.58
C ASN A 88 -9.90 -15.20 -23.64
N GLU A 89 -9.13 -16.25 -23.38
CA GLU A 89 -8.21 -16.84 -24.33
C GLU A 89 -9.01 -17.41 -25.52
N PRO A 90 -8.84 -16.90 -26.75
CA PRO A 90 -9.36 -17.59 -27.92
C PRO A 90 -8.48 -18.82 -28.17
N LYS A 91 -9.09 -20.01 -28.03
CA LYS A 91 -8.50 -21.28 -28.48
C LYS A 91 -8.22 -21.21 -29.98
N ASN A 92 -6.98 -20.90 -30.35
CA ASN A 92 -6.47 -21.15 -31.69
C ASN A 92 -5.67 -22.45 -31.66
N SER A 93 -6.31 -23.49 -32.21
CA SER A 93 -5.70 -24.77 -32.53
C SER A 93 -4.60 -24.59 -33.55
N PHE A 94 -3.35 -24.79 -33.13
CA PHE A 94 -2.27 -25.22 -34.00
C PHE A 94 -1.39 -26.20 -33.22
N GLU A 95 -1.60 -27.49 -33.50
CA GLU A 95 -0.61 -28.54 -33.23
C GLU A 95 0.56 -28.38 -34.22
N PRO A 96 1.81 -28.39 -33.74
CA PRO A 96 2.91 -28.98 -34.48
C PRO A 96 3.34 -30.29 -33.81
N GLN A 97 3.48 -31.29 -34.65
CA GLN A 97 3.75 -32.68 -34.34
C GLN A 97 5.10 -32.89 -33.62
N GLY A 98 5.04 -33.72 -32.57
CA GLY A 98 6.07 -34.64 -32.08
C GLY A 98 7.56 -34.32 -32.25
N LEU A 99 8.22 -34.00 -31.12
CA LEU A 99 9.59 -34.42 -30.86
C LEU A 99 9.60 -35.35 -29.62
N PRO A 100 10.24 -36.53 -29.66
CA PRO A 100 10.40 -37.38 -28.50
C PRO A 100 11.40 -36.77 -27.49
N PRO A 101 11.30 -37.10 -26.19
CA PRO A 101 12.23 -36.60 -25.19
C PRO A 101 13.60 -37.26 -25.36
N GLN A 102 14.60 -36.51 -25.81
CA GLN A 102 16.00 -36.89 -25.59
C GLN A 102 16.38 -36.50 -24.16
N HIS A 103 16.28 -37.48 -23.26
CA HIS A 103 17.24 -37.58 -22.18
C HIS A 103 18.62 -37.69 -22.83
N ASP A 104 19.53 -36.76 -22.55
CA ASP A 104 20.95 -37.04 -22.70
C ASP A 104 21.75 -36.36 -21.60
N ASP A 105 22.32 -37.21 -20.77
CA ASP A 105 23.35 -36.99 -19.76
C ASP A 105 24.44 -36.04 -20.27
N LEU A 106 24.72 -34.97 -19.52
CA LEU A 106 25.96 -34.21 -19.69
C LEU A 106 26.93 -34.58 -18.56
N PRO A 107 28.06 -35.26 -18.88
CA PRO A 107 29.05 -35.65 -17.89
C PRO A 107 29.95 -34.46 -17.49
N PHE A 108 30.18 -34.37 -16.17
CA PHE A 108 31.20 -33.67 -15.38
C PHE A 108 31.80 -32.34 -15.90
#